data_AF-A0A7C9RCZ6-F1
#
_entry.id   AF-A0A7C9RCZ6-F1
#
_cell.length_a   1.000
_cell.length_b   1.000
_cell.length_c   1.000
_cell.angle_alpha   90.00
_cell.angle_beta   90.00
_cell.angle_gamma   90.00
#
_symmetry.space_group_name_H-M   'P 1'
#
loop_
_entity.id
_entity.type
_entity.pdbx_description
1 polymer ?
#
loop_
_entity_poly.entity_id
_entity_poly.type
_entity_poly.pdbx_seq_one_letter_code
_entity_poly.pdbx_strand_id
1 'polypeptide(L)' 'MTESNAVAKRQEIHEKYRWRLEDIYSDDTLWEKDFTLIKEMLPEVAKFRGSIGKSGEALLSCLELKDKV' A
#
# COMPACT_ATOMS: atom_id res chain seq x y z
N MET A 1 18.11 -41.88 -3.76
CA MET A 1 17.61 -41.22 -2.54
C MET A 1 16.92 -39.95 -2.99
N THR A 2 15.63 -39.80 -2.72
CA THR A 2 14.87 -38.61 -3.11
C THR A 2 15.31 -37.45 -2.21
N GLU A 3 16.17 -36.56 -2.71
CA GLU A 3 16.41 -35.29 -2.06
C GLU A 3 15.07 -34.56 -1.93
N SER A 4 14.65 -34.35 -0.69
CA SER A 4 13.49 -33.52 -0.40
C SER A 4 13.85 -32.09 -0.82
N ASN A 5 13.36 -31.64 -1.97
CA ASN A 5 13.40 -30.24 -2.37
C ASN A 5 12.47 -29.43 -1.45
N ALA A 6 12.84 -29.30 -0.18
CA ALA A 6 12.14 -28.47 0.78
C ALA A 6 12.40 -27.01 0.43
N VAL A 7 11.34 -26.28 0.10
CA VAL A 7 11.41 -24.84 -0.11
C VAL A 7 11.74 -24.19 1.24
N ALA A 8 12.88 -23.48 1.29
CA ALA A 8 13.32 -22.79 2.50
C ALA A 8 12.28 -21.76 2.97
N LYS A 9 12.11 -21.62 4.28
CA LYS A 9 11.28 -20.54 4.83
C LYS A 9 11.98 -19.21 4.60
N ARG A 10 11.20 -18.14 4.40
CA ARG A 10 11.75 -16.79 4.20
C ARG A 10 12.76 -16.37 5.28
N GLN A 11 12.50 -16.75 6.53
CA GLN A 11 13.36 -16.46 7.67
C GLN A 11 14.73 -17.17 7.60
N GLU A 12 14.83 -18.28 6.87
CA GLU A 12 16.05 -19.07 6.67
C GLU A 12 16.92 -18.53 5.52
N ILE A 13 16.38 -17.61 4.70
CA ILE A 13 17.10 -16.97 3.60
C ILE A 13 18.00 -15.85 4.16
N HIS A 14 19.29 -15.89 3.82
CA HIS A 14 20.25 -14.86 4.20
C HIS A 14 19.79 -13.47 3.71
N GLU A 15 19.92 -12.45 4.57
CA GLU A 15 19.38 -11.10 4.34
C GLU A 15 19.78 -10.47 3.00
N LYS A 16 21.03 -10.68 2.54
CA LYS A 16 21.54 -10.20 1.24
C LYS A 16 20.75 -10.70 0.03
N TYR A 17 19.97 -11.76 0.19
CA TYR A 17 19.11 -12.34 -0.84
C TYR A 17 17.62 -12.05 -0.58
N ARG A 18 17.28 -11.31 0.48
CA ARG A 18 15.93 -10.85 0.76
C ARG A 18 15.76 -9.42 0.24
N TRP A 19 14.56 -9.08 -0.20
CA TRP A 19 14.21 -7.68 -0.42
C TRP A 19 14.19 -6.94 0.91
N ARG A 20 14.79 -5.76 0.95
CA ARG A 20 14.88 -4.90 2.14
C ARG A 20 13.68 -3.97 2.19
N LEU A 21 12.57 -4.47 2.73
CA LEU A 21 11.32 -3.71 2.84
C LEU A 21 11.40 -2.63 3.92
N GLU A 22 12.38 -2.75 4.80
CA GLU A 22 12.70 -1.83 5.91
C GLU A 22 13.07 -0.43 5.42
N ASP A 23 13.46 -0.29 4.15
CA ASP A 23 13.69 1.01 3.49
C ASP A 23 12.38 1.75 3.16
N ILE A 24 11.25 1.04 3.14
CA ILE A 24 9.91 1.60 2.91
C ILE A 24 9.13 1.66 4.23
N TYR A 25 9.05 0.54 4.94
CA TYR A 25 8.40 0.43 6.25
C TYR A 25 9.32 -0.33 7.20
N SER A 26 9.73 0.31 8.31
CA SER A 26 10.63 -0.30 9.28
C SER A 26 10.07 -1.56 9.95
N ASP A 27 8.74 -1.68 10.01
CA ASP A 27 8.03 -2.86 10.50
C ASP A 27 6.62 -2.94 9.89
N ASP A 28 5.96 -4.09 10.11
CA ASP A 28 4.61 -4.35 9.63
C ASP A 28 3.54 -3.43 10.27
N THR A 29 3.80 -2.88 11.46
CA THR A 29 2.85 -2.00 12.16
C THR A 29 2.68 -0.67 11.44
N LEU A 30 3.78 -0.11 10.91
CA LEU A 30 3.72 1.10 10.09
C LEU A 30 2.93 0.88 8.80
N TRP A 31 3.11 -0.27 8.15
CA TRP A 31 2.34 -0.63 6.97
C TRP A 31 0.84 -0.80 7.29
N GLU A 32 0.50 -1.48 8.39
CA GLU A 32 -0.89 -1.67 8.82
C GLU A 32 -1.59 -0.35 9.15
N LYS A 33 -0.84 0.63 9.68
CA LYS A 33 -1.36 1.97 9.95
C LYS A 33 -1.76 2.67 8.65
N ASP A 34 -0.91 2.69 7.64
CA ASP A 34 -1.22 3.33 6.36
C ASP A 34 -2.34 2.59 5.61
N PHE A 35 -2.36 1.25 5.70
CA PHE A 35 -3.48 0.46 5.20
C PHE A 35 -4.81 0.82 5.85
N THR A 36 -4.81 1.06 7.17
CA THR A 36 -6.01 1.50 7.90
C THR A 36 -6.43 2.90 7.51
N LEU A 37 -5.48 3.83 7.39
CA LEU A 37 -5.72 5.20 6.93
C LEU A 37 -6.39 5.22 5.55
N ILE A 38 -5.88 4.44 4.60
CA ILE A 38 -6.47 4.34 3.25
C ILE A 38 -7.92 3.84 3.32
N LYS A 39 -8.20 2.82 4.14
CA LYS A 39 -9.57 2.31 4.32
C LYS A 39 -10.52 3.38 4.84
N GLU A 40 -10.07 4.20 5.79
CA GLU A 40 -10.86 5.29 6.36
C GLU A 40 -11.09 6.42 5.36
N MET A 41 -10.22 6.59 4.37
CA MET A 41 -10.35 7.60 3.31
C MET A 41 -11.26 7.17 2.15
N LEU A 42 -11.55 5.88 1.98
CA LEU A 42 -12.42 5.37 0.91
C LEU A 42 -13.79 6.08 0.81
N PRO A 43 -14.51 6.39 1.93
CA PRO A 43 -15.76 7.12 1.87
C PRO A 43 -15.61 8.53 1.30
N GLU A 44 -14.50 9.23 1.57
CA GLU A 44 -14.23 10.56 1.02
C GLU A 44 -13.98 10.49 -0.49
N VAL A 45 -13.21 9.49 -0.94
CA VAL A 45 -12.98 9.23 -2.37
C VAL A 45 -14.31 8.91 -3.08
N ALA A 46 -15.20 8.14 -2.44
CA ALA A 46 -16.49 7.79 -3.01
C ALA A 46 -17.39 9.02 -3.30
N LYS A 47 -17.23 10.13 -2.56
CA LYS A 47 -17.97 11.39 -2.80
C LYS A 47 -17.67 12.02 -4.16
N PHE A 48 -16.52 11.69 -4.77
CA PHE A 48 -16.16 12.21 -6.09
C PHE A 48 -16.85 11.45 -7.25
N ARG A 49 -17.52 10.34 -6.98
CA ARG A 49 -18.19 9.53 -8.01
C ARG A 49 -19.27 10.35 -8.73
N GLY A 50 -19.07 10.58 -10.01
CA GLY A 50 -20.01 11.34 -10.86
C GLY A 50 -19.96 12.86 -10.65
N SER A 51 -19.00 13.41 -9.89
CA SER A 51 -18.82 14.87 -9.72
C SER A 51 -17.58 15.43 -10.40
N ILE A 52 -16.57 14.62 -10.71
CA ILE A 52 -15.28 15.05 -11.30
C ILE A 52 -15.47 15.83 -12.61
N GLY A 53 -16.41 15.44 -13.46
CA GLY A 53 -16.69 16.13 -14.73
C GLY A 53 -17.53 17.40 -14.62
N LYS A 54 -17.95 17.80 -13.40
CA LYS A 54 -18.85 18.95 -13.20
C LYS A 54 -18.12 20.30 -13.24
N SER A 55 -16.85 20.35 -12.81
CA SER A 55 -16.03 21.56 -12.86
C SER A 55 -14.54 21.26 -12.68
N GLY A 56 -13.68 22.24 -12.98
CA GLY A 56 -12.24 22.13 -12.75
C GLY A 56 -11.87 22.02 -11.26
N GLU A 57 -12.64 22.66 -10.38
CA GLU A 57 -12.47 22.61 -8.93
C GLU A 57 -12.77 21.22 -8.38
N ALA A 58 -13.80 20.55 -8.93
CA ALA A 58 -14.14 19.17 -8.56
C ALA A 58 -13.02 18.19 -8.94
N LEU A 59 -12.40 18.38 -10.12
CA LEU A 59 -11.23 17.62 -10.53
C LEU A 59 -10.03 17.90 -9.63
N LEU A 60 -9.71 19.18 -9.38
CA LEU A 60 -8.59 19.57 -8.53
C LEU A 60 -8.70 18.97 -7.13
N SER A 61 -9.87 19.09 -6.51
CA SER A 61 -10.14 18.54 -5.18
C SER A 61 -9.94 17.02 -5.12
N CYS A 62 -10.32 16.31 -6.19
CA CYS A 62 -10.11 14.87 -6.31
C CYS A 62 -8.62 14.51 -6.43
N LEU A 63 -7.85 15.28 -7.21
CA LEU A 63 -6.42 15.05 -7.41
C LEU A 63 -5.62 15.36 -6.13
N GLU A 64 -5.96 16.45 -5.44
CA GLU A 64 -5.35 16.79 -4.14
C GLU A 64 -5.62 15.73 -3.09
N LEU A 65 -6.83 15.14 -3.06
CA LEU A 65 -7.12 14.03 -2.16
C LEU A 65 -6.28 12.79 -2.52
N LYS A 66 -6.12 12.49 -3.82
CA LYS A 66 -5.30 11.37 -4.30
C LYS A 66 -3.83 11.53 -3.93
N ASP A 67 -3.28 12.75 -3.96
CA ASP A 67 -1.87 13.02 -3.66
C ASP A 67 -1.55 13.03 -2.16
N LYS A 68 -2.58 13.11 -1.30
CA LYS A 68 -2.44 12.97 0.16
C LYS A 68 -2.34 11.51 0.62
N VAL A 69 -2.52 10.56 -0.30
CA VAL A 69 -2.47 9.11 -0.07
C VAL A 69 -1.21 8.52 -0.67
#